data_AF-A0A3A0BM55-F1
#
_entry.id   AF-A0A3A0BM55-F1
#
_cell.length_a   1.000
_cell.length_b   1.000
_cell.length_c   1.000
_cell.angle_alpha   90.00
_cell.angle_beta   90.00
_cell.angle_gamma   90.00
#
_symmetry.space_group_name_H-M   'P 1'
#
loop_
_entity.id
_entity.type
_entity.pdbx_description
1 polymer ?
#
loop_
_entity_poly.entity_id
_entity_poly.type
_entity_poly.pdbx_seq_one_letter_code
_entity_poly.pdbx_strand_id
1 'polypeptide(L)'
;MTNAQITIREKKLGLLIRDARMAERRSIKECADAIGIKPGVFRAYEEGRRAPSLPELEALVFFLKIPISQFWGNETVSDAPAPLERGDIVRLIALRHRMIGALIRQERTNANMSIRHLSAETGISQSRLKAYELGEKTVSVPELESILAAMGSRIETFFDQSGPVGEWMTGQQAMQKFTDLPKEFQEFVCQPVNRPYLELAMKLSSMSRDKLRSVAEGLLDITL
;
A
#
# COMPACT_ATOMS: atom_id res chain seq x y z
N MET A 1 14.48 -17.40 32.45
CA MET A 1 15.59 -17.26 31.48
C MET A 1 16.91 -17.29 32.23
N THR A 2 17.93 -17.99 31.73
CA THR A 2 19.29 -17.94 32.28
C THR A 2 20.03 -16.70 31.77
N ASN A 3 21.09 -16.24 32.46
CA ASN A 3 21.91 -15.11 31.99
C ASN A 3 22.45 -15.33 30.57
N ALA A 4 22.79 -16.57 30.22
CA ALA A 4 23.19 -16.93 28.86
C ALA A 4 22.07 -16.73 27.82
N GLN A 5 20.82 -17.04 28.16
CA GLN A 5 19.67 -16.80 27.28
C GLN A 5 19.41 -15.30 27.08
N ILE A 6 19.60 -14.48 28.12
CA ILE A 6 19.49 -13.02 28.02
C ILE A 6 20.55 -12.47 27.06
N THR A 7 21.82 -12.86 27.21
CA THR A 7 22.90 -12.39 26.32
C THR A 7 22.70 -12.81 24.86
N ILE A 8 22.22 -14.04 24.61
CA ILE A 8 21.86 -14.48 23.24
C ILE A 8 20.75 -13.60 22.68
N ARG A 9 19.74 -13.28 23.50
CA ARG A 9 18.62 -12.43 23.10
C ARG A 9 19.05 -10.99 22.80
N GLU A 10 19.95 -10.42 23.59
CA GLU A 10 20.51 -9.08 23.37
C GLU A 10 21.26 -8.99 22.04
N LYS A 11 22.08 -9.99 21.71
CA LYS A 11 22.75 -10.07 20.40
C LYS A 11 21.75 -10.16 19.25
N LYS A 12 20.72 -11.00 19.39
CA LYS A 12 19.67 -11.11 18.37
C LYS A 12 18.90 -9.80 18.21
N LEU A 13 18.60 -9.11 19.31
CA LEU A 13 17.95 -7.80 19.28
C LEU A 13 18.82 -6.77 18.55
N GLY A 14 20.13 -6.76 18.81
CA GLY A 14 21.08 -5.89 18.10
C GLY A 14 21.10 -6.11 16.59
N LEU A 15 21.08 -7.37 16.15
CA LEU A 15 20.95 -7.71 14.72
C LEU A 15 19.64 -7.17 14.13
N LEU A 16 18.50 -7.40 14.79
CA LEU A 16 17.20 -6.90 14.33
C LEU A 16 17.16 -5.36 14.25
N ILE A 17 17.81 -4.65 15.19
CA ILE A 17 17.91 -3.18 15.17
C ILE A 17 18.73 -2.73 13.96
N ARG A 18 19.86 -3.40 13.71
CA ARG A 18 20.71 -3.11 12.56
C ARG A 18 19.98 -3.35 11.24
N ASP A 19 19.28 -4.46 11.12
CA ASP A 19 18.53 -4.81 9.92
C ASP A 19 17.40 -3.80 9.67
N ALA A 20 16.63 -3.46 10.71
CA ALA A 20 15.60 -2.43 10.63
C ALA A 20 16.15 -1.07 10.18
N ARG A 21 17.28 -0.64 10.76
CA ARG A 21 17.93 0.61 10.37
C ARG A 21 18.37 0.60 8.91
N MET A 22 18.97 -0.50 8.45
CA MET A 22 19.47 -0.64 7.08
C MET A 22 18.33 -0.71 6.06
N ALA A 23 17.24 -1.41 6.39
CA ALA A 23 16.04 -1.48 5.55
C ALA A 23 15.46 -0.07 5.31
N GLU A 24 15.40 0.75 6.36
CA GLU A 24 14.96 2.15 6.30
C GLU A 24 16.05 3.14 5.85
N ARG A 25 17.22 2.62 5.44
CA ARG A 25 18.36 3.40 4.91
C ARG A 25 18.81 4.53 5.84
N ARG A 26 18.70 4.34 7.16
CA ARG A 26 19.10 5.33 8.16
C ARG A 26 20.53 5.14 8.64
N SER A 27 21.18 6.25 8.97
CA SER A 27 22.49 6.25 9.62
C SER A 27 22.37 6.00 11.13
N ILE A 28 23.47 5.51 11.75
CA ILE A 28 23.55 5.35 13.20
C ILE A 28 23.28 6.67 13.93
N LYS A 29 23.76 7.79 13.37
CA LYS A 29 23.59 9.11 13.96
C LYS A 29 22.11 9.51 13.99
N GLU A 30 21.40 9.38 12.86
CA GLU A 30 19.97 9.70 12.80
C GLU A 30 19.15 8.91 13.83
N CYS A 31 19.40 7.59 13.94
CA CYS A 31 18.66 6.77 14.90
C CYS A 31 19.01 7.09 16.35
N ALA A 32 20.28 7.41 16.65
CA ALA A 32 20.71 7.80 17.98
C ALA A 32 20.08 9.14 18.40
N ASP A 33 20.12 10.13 17.51
CA ASP A 33 19.51 11.44 17.73
C ASP A 33 17.98 11.32 17.91
N ALA A 34 17.32 10.46 17.13
CA ALA A 34 15.87 10.23 17.20
C ALA A 34 15.38 9.67 18.54
N ILE A 35 16.22 8.90 19.25
CA ILE A 35 15.87 8.34 20.57
C ILE A 35 16.61 9.02 21.72
N GLY A 36 17.31 10.13 21.45
CA GLY A 36 17.95 10.95 22.48
C GLY A 36 19.22 10.37 23.09
N ILE A 37 19.96 9.52 22.36
CA ILE A 37 21.20 8.90 22.85
C ILE A 37 22.42 9.25 21.98
N LYS A 38 23.62 8.95 22.49
CA LYS A 38 24.86 9.14 21.73
C LYS A 38 25.03 8.04 20.66
N PRO A 39 25.61 8.33 19.47
CA PRO A 39 25.86 7.32 18.43
C PRO A 39 26.65 6.10 18.89
N GLY A 40 27.58 6.27 19.83
CA GLY A 40 28.34 5.16 20.41
C GLY A 40 27.48 4.20 21.25
N VAL A 41 26.45 4.70 21.92
CA VAL A 41 25.49 3.87 22.66
C VAL A 41 24.61 3.09 21.68
N PHE A 42 24.11 3.76 20.63
CA PHE A 42 23.34 3.11 19.58
C PHE A 42 24.15 1.98 18.88
N ARG A 43 25.43 2.23 18.58
CA ARG A 43 26.32 1.19 18.03
C ARG A 43 26.47 0.00 19.00
N ALA A 44 26.55 0.25 20.30
CA ALA A 44 26.58 -0.82 21.30
C ALA A 44 25.28 -1.63 21.35
N TYR A 45 24.13 -1.03 21.01
CA TYR A 45 22.86 -1.75 20.82
C TYR A 45 22.95 -2.70 19.61
N GLU A 46 23.37 -2.23 18.45
CA GLU A 46 23.50 -3.06 17.25
C GLU A 46 24.50 -4.23 17.39
N GLU A 47 25.55 -4.02 18.18
CA GLU A 47 26.56 -5.04 18.47
C GLU A 47 26.14 -6.02 19.58
N GLY A 48 24.98 -5.80 20.22
CA GLY A 48 24.49 -6.63 21.34
C GLY A 48 25.34 -6.54 22.60
N ARG A 49 26.13 -5.47 22.76
CA ARG A 49 26.92 -5.18 23.98
C ARG A 49 26.08 -4.49 25.05
N ARG A 50 25.01 -3.83 24.63
CA ARG A 50 23.95 -3.24 25.45
C ARG A 50 22.62 -3.52 24.76
N ALA A 51 21.52 -3.39 25.49
CA ALA A 51 20.18 -3.41 24.90
C ALA A 51 19.47 -2.07 25.17
N PRO A 52 18.62 -1.59 24.24
CA PRO A 52 17.73 -0.49 24.54
C PRO A 52 16.70 -0.91 25.59
N SER A 53 16.26 0.05 26.38
CA SER A 53 15.01 -0.03 27.13
C SER A 53 13.80 -0.09 26.19
N LEU A 54 12.64 -0.51 26.71
CA LEU A 54 11.42 -0.55 25.92
C LEU A 54 11.03 0.84 25.36
N PRO A 55 11.07 1.96 26.12
CA PRO A 55 10.79 3.28 25.58
C PRO A 55 11.77 3.72 24.47
N GLU A 56 13.06 3.39 24.60
CA GLU A 56 14.05 3.66 23.54
C GLU A 56 13.73 2.84 22.27
N LEU A 57 13.28 1.59 22.42
CA LEU A 57 12.87 0.75 21.30
C LEU A 57 11.58 1.26 20.66
N GLU A 58 10.58 1.68 21.45
CA GLU A 58 9.33 2.29 20.98
C GLU A 58 9.59 3.58 20.20
N ALA A 59 10.45 4.46 20.73
CA ALA A 59 10.85 5.69 20.05
C ALA A 59 11.57 5.40 18.73
N LEU A 60 12.45 4.38 18.71
CA LEU A 60 13.15 3.95 17.50
C LEU A 60 12.16 3.43 16.45
N VAL A 61 11.24 2.57 16.85
CA VAL A 61 10.17 2.02 16.00
C VAL A 61 9.31 3.14 15.42
N PHE A 62 8.92 4.12 16.25
CA PHE A 62 8.15 5.27 15.80
C PHE A 62 8.90 6.14 14.80
N PHE A 63 10.21 6.31 14.97
CA PHE A 63 11.08 7.04 14.05
C PHE A 63 11.24 6.29 12.71
N LEU A 64 11.45 4.97 12.78
CA LEU A 64 11.65 4.10 11.62
C LEU A 64 10.33 3.75 10.90
N LYS A 65 9.16 4.03 11.50
CA LYS A 65 7.82 3.70 10.95
C LYS A 65 7.62 2.20 10.69
N ILE A 66 8.18 1.36 11.55
CA ILE A 66 8.05 -0.10 11.49
C ILE A 66 7.12 -0.63 12.60
N PRO A 67 6.64 -1.88 12.55
CA PRO A 67 5.92 -2.51 13.66
C PRO A 67 6.89 -2.97 14.77
N ILE A 68 6.53 -2.73 16.04
CA ILE A 68 7.36 -3.15 17.18
C ILE A 68 7.50 -4.69 17.26
N SER A 69 6.48 -5.43 16.81
CA SER A 69 6.46 -6.91 16.82
C SER A 69 7.63 -7.56 16.09
N GLN A 70 8.23 -6.87 15.12
CA GLN A 70 9.41 -7.32 14.39
C GLN A 70 10.58 -7.68 15.31
N PHE A 71 10.68 -7.03 16.48
CA PHE A 71 11.77 -7.31 17.42
C PHE A 71 11.57 -8.60 18.22
N TRP A 72 10.38 -9.21 18.20
CA TRP A 72 10.06 -10.44 18.93
C TRP A 72 10.08 -11.70 18.04
N GLY A 73 10.19 -11.55 16.72
CA GLY A 73 10.25 -12.67 15.76
C GLY A 73 11.60 -13.39 15.70
N ASN A 74 11.62 -14.55 15.05
CA ASN A 74 12.85 -15.26 14.63
C ASN A 74 13.34 -14.85 13.24
N GLU A 75 12.54 -14.09 12.50
CA GLU A 75 12.77 -13.67 11.12
C GLU A 75 13.34 -12.26 11.08
N THR A 76 14.32 -12.04 10.22
CA THR A 76 14.92 -10.72 9.96
C THR A 76 14.14 -10.01 8.84
N VAL A 77 14.11 -8.68 8.84
CA VAL A 77 13.50 -7.85 7.76
C VAL A 77 14.03 -8.21 6.37
N SER A 78 15.20 -8.83 6.30
CA SER A 78 15.85 -9.26 5.06
C SER A 78 15.04 -10.25 4.21
N ASP A 79 13.91 -10.79 4.71
CA ASP A 79 12.98 -11.61 3.92
C ASP A 79 11.94 -10.78 3.14
N ALA A 80 11.96 -9.44 3.26
CA ALA A 80 11.14 -8.57 2.43
C ALA A 80 11.58 -8.65 0.95
N PRO A 81 10.62 -8.65 -0.01
CA PRO A 81 10.96 -8.71 -1.43
C PRO A 81 11.93 -7.59 -1.79
N ALA A 82 12.99 -7.94 -2.52
CA ALA A 82 13.96 -6.95 -2.99
C ALA A 82 13.25 -5.86 -3.81
N PRO A 83 13.62 -4.57 -3.64
CA PRO A 83 13.08 -3.50 -4.47
C PRO A 83 13.28 -3.81 -5.96
N LEU A 84 12.31 -3.44 -6.81
CA LEU A 84 12.46 -3.55 -8.26
C LEU A 84 13.76 -2.91 -8.72
N GLU A 85 14.53 -3.62 -9.52
CA GLU A 85 15.75 -3.06 -10.09
C GLU A 85 15.42 -1.94 -11.07
N ARG A 86 16.37 -1.00 -11.25
CA ARG A 86 16.19 0.15 -12.14
C ARG A 86 15.79 -0.26 -13.56
N GLY A 87 16.35 -1.35 -14.07
CA GLY A 87 16.04 -1.86 -15.41
C GLY A 87 14.58 -2.28 -15.59
N ASP A 88 14.01 -2.92 -14.56
CA ASP A 88 12.62 -3.37 -14.58
C ASP A 88 11.64 -2.20 -14.48
N ILE A 89 11.98 -1.18 -13.67
CA ILE A 89 11.18 0.04 -13.57
C ILE A 89 11.08 0.74 -14.93
N VAL A 90 12.18 0.87 -15.68
CA VAL A 90 12.17 1.52 -17.00
C VAL A 90 11.30 0.75 -17.99
N ARG A 91 11.37 -0.60 -18.00
CA ARG A 91 10.53 -1.45 -18.84
C ARG A 91 9.04 -1.34 -18.48
N LEU A 92 8.74 -1.31 -17.19
CA LEU A 92 7.38 -1.12 -16.67
C LEU A 92 6.80 0.21 -17.12
N ILE A 93 7.56 1.31 -16.98
CA ILE A 93 7.13 2.65 -17.43
C ILE A 93 6.83 2.65 -18.93
N ALA A 94 7.71 2.07 -19.75
CA ALA A 94 7.53 2.02 -21.20
C ALA A 94 6.30 1.18 -21.61
N LEU A 95 6.03 0.07 -20.90
CA LEU A 95 4.82 -0.72 -21.12
C LEU A 95 3.56 0.08 -20.74
N ARG A 96 3.55 0.69 -19.55
CA ARG A 96 2.41 1.49 -19.08
C ARG A 96 2.14 2.66 -20.01
N HIS A 97 3.17 3.31 -20.54
CA HIS A 97 3.00 4.40 -21.48
C HIS A 97 2.17 3.98 -22.72
N ARG A 98 2.47 2.84 -23.32
CA ARG A 98 1.70 2.29 -24.45
C ARG A 98 0.27 1.92 -24.07
N MET A 99 0.08 1.34 -22.88
CA MET A 99 -1.25 1.02 -22.36
C MET A 99 -2.12 2.27 -22.17
N ILE A 100 -1.56 3.35 -21.63
CA ILE A 100 -2.27 4.63 -21.47
C ILE A 100 -2.70 5.17 -22.83
N GLY A 101 -1.83 5.10 -23.85
CA GLY A 101 -2.20 5.49 -25.22
C GLY A 101 -3.39 4.70 -25.76
N ALA A 102 -3.36 3.37 -25.62
CA ALA A 102 -4.46 2.50 -26.02
C ALA A 102 -5.76 2.81 -25.26
N LEU A 103 -5.68 3.09 -23.96
CA LEU A 103 -6.83 3.47 -23.14
C LEU A 103 -7.42 4.83 -23.53
N ILE A 104 -6.60 5.82 -23.87
CA ILE A 104 -7.08 7.12 -24.39
C ILE A 104 -7.91 6.88 -25.65
N ARG A 105 -7.40 6.06 -26.57
CA ARG A 105 -8.10 5.71 -27.80
C ARG A 105 -9.42 4.99 -27.53
N GLN A 106 -9.40 4.05 -26.61
CA GLN A 106 -10.58 3.28 -26.21
C GLN A 106 -11.66 4.22 -25.64
N GLU A 107 -11.32 5.03 -24.65
CA GLU A 107 -12.25 5.96 -24.00
C GLU A 107 -12.81 7.00 -24.98
N ARG A 108 -11.95 7.55 -25.85
CA ARG A 108 -12.40 8.47 -26.90
C ARG A 108 -13.42 7.81 -27.83
N THR A 109 -13.19 6.55 -28.18
CA THR A 109 -14.08 5.79 -29.06
C THR A 109 -15.40 5.44 -28.35
N ASN A 110 -15.34 5.07 -27.06
CA ASN A 110 -16.51 4.83 -26.22
C ASN A 110 -17.38 6.09 -26.09
N ALA A 111 -16.76 7.26 -25.99
CA ALA A 111 -17.43 8.56 -25.99
C ALA A 111 -17.90 9.02 -27.39
N ASN A 112 -17.72 8.21 -28.44
CA ASN A 112 -18.01 8.54 -29.84
C ASN A 112 -17.36 9.87 -30.29
N MET A 113 -16.20 10.20 -29.72
CA MET A 113 -15.52 11.46 -29.96
C MET A 113 -14.48 11.32 -31.08
N SER A 114 -14.50 12.23 -32.06
CA SER A 114 -13.45 12.27 -33.08
C SER A 114 -12.18 12.94 -32.54
N ILE A 115 -11.02 12.63 -33.12
CA ILE A 115 -9.75 13.31 -32.77
C ILE A 115 -9.83 14.82 -33.02
N ARG A 116 -10.59 15.25 -34.05
CA ARG A 116 -10.82 16.66 -34.34
C ARG A 116 -11.62 17.34 -33.22
N HIS A 117 -12.65 16.68 -32.71
CA HIS A 117 -13.45 17.19 -31.59
C HIS A 117 -12.61 17.28 -30.32
N LEU A 118 -11.88 16.21 -29.96
CA LEU A 118 -11.01 16.22 -28.78
C LEU A 118 -9.92 17.29 -28.86
N SER A 119 -9.37 17.53 -30.06
CA SER A 119 -8.40 18.59 -30.31
C SER A 119 -8.98 19.99 -30.07
N ALA A 120 -10.24 20.22 -30.47
CA ALA A 120 -10.92 21.50 -30.24
C ALA A 120 -11.20 21.73 -28.76
N GLU A 121 -11.64 20.70 -28.02
CA GLU A 121 -11.95 20.79 -26.59
C GLU A 121 -10.70 20.99 -25.71
N THR A 122 -9.60 20.30 -26.03
CA THR A 122 -8.38 20.31 -25.19
C THR A 122 -7.35 21.35 -25.61
N GLY A 123 -7.45 21.90 -26.82
CA GLY A 123 -6.41 22.72 -27.44
C GLY A 123 -5.15 21.94 -27.87
N ILE A 124 -5.11 20.62 -27.68
CA ILE A 124 -3.99 19.77 -28.09
C ILE A 124 -4.12 19.47 -29.59
N SER A 125 -3.04 19.58 -30.35
CA SER A 125 -3.08 19.33 -31.80
C SER A 125 -3.47 17.88 -32.12
N GLN A 126 -4.20 17.68 -33.23
CA GLN A 126 -4.59 16.34 -33.68
C GLN A 126 -3.41 15.40 -33.90
N SER A 127 -2.26 15.92 -34.38
CA SER A 127 -1.04 15.12 -34.57
C SER A 127 -0.49 14.62 -33.23
N ARG A 128 -0.52 15.46 -32.20
CA ARG A 128 -0.05 15.11 -30.86
C ARG A 128 -0.98 14.12 -30.16
N LEU A 129 -2.30 14.30 -30.29
CA LEU A 129 -3.29 13.34 -29.80
C LEU A 129 -3.13 11.96 -30.47
N LYS A 130 -2.89 11.92 -31.78
CA LYS A 130 -2.59 10.65 -32.49
C LYS A 130 -1.33 9.96 -31.95
N ALA A 131 -0.25 10.71 -31.75
CA ALA A 131 0.99 10.17 -31.19
C ALA A 131 0.79 9.63 -29.76
N TYR A 132 -0.08 10.27 -28.96
CA TYR A 132 -0.47 9.77 -27.64
C TYR A 132 -1.23 8.45 -27.74
N GLU A 133 -2.26 8.36 -28.59
CA GLU A 133 -3.06 7.15 -28.78
C GLU A 133 -2.26 5.95 -29.30
N LEU A 134 -1.18 6.21 -30.05
CA LEU A 134 -0.26 5.18 -30.55
C LEU A 134 0.84 4.81 -29.54
N GLY A 135 0.96 5.54 -28.43
CA GLY A 135 2.04 5.35 -27.46
C GLY A 135 3.42 5.75 -28.00
N GLU A 136 3.47 6.58 -29.04
CA GLU A 136 4.71 7.09 -29.65
C GLU A 136 5.28 8.28 -28.87
N LYS A 137 4.42 8.99 -28.12
CA LYS A 137 4.82 10.14 -27.31
C LYS A 137 4.18 10.09 -25.93
N THR A 138 4.97 10.38 -24.90
CA THR A 138 4.50 10.50 -23.51
C THR A 138 3.45 11.59 -23.36
N VAL A 139 2.34 11.24 -22.71
CA VAL A 139 1.31 12.17 -22.28
C VAL A 139 1.66 12.64 -20.87
N SER A 140 1.68 13.95 -20.64
CA SER A 140 1.84 14.50 -19.30
C SER A 140 0.56 14.33 -18.48
N VAL A 141 0.65 14.27 -17.15
CA VAL A 141 -0.53 14.11 -16.28
C VAL A 141 -1.56 15.24 -16.52
N PRO A 142 -1.19 16.53 -16.60
CA PRO A 142 -2.17 17.60 -16.87
C PRO A 142 -2.84 17.51 -18.24
N GLU A 143 -2.10 17.08 -19.28
CA GLU A 143 -2.70 16.85 -20.60
C GLU A 143 -3.63 15.65 -20.59
N LEU A 144 -3.29 14.59 -19.84
CA LEU A 144 -4.17 13.45 -19.63
C LEU A 144 -5.45 13.90 -18.90
N GLU A 145 -5.34 14.66 -17.82
CA GLU A 145 -6.50 15.21 -17.10
C GLU A 145 -7.41 16.03 -18.02
N SER A 146 -6.84 16.91 -18.85
CA SER A 146 -7.59 17.69 -19.84
C SER A 146 -8.31 16.79 -20.86
N ILE A 147 -7.63 15.76 -21.37
CA ILE A 147 -8.22 14.78 -22.30
C ILE A 147 -9.37 14.01 -21.63
N LEU A 148 -9.19 13.54 -20.40
CA LEU A 148 -10.21 12.78 -19.68
C LEU A 148 -11.42 13.65 -19.33
N ALA A 149 -11.19 14.89 -18.90
CA ALA A 149 -12.26 15.85 -18.63
C ALA A 149 -13.12 16.09 -19.88
N ALA A 150 -12.49 16.27 -21.05
CA ALA A 150 -13.20 16.43 -22.32
C ALA A 150 -14.03 15.19 -22.71
N MET A 151 -13.59 13.99 -22.34
CA MET A 151 -14.31 12.74 -22.62
C MET A 151 -15.34 12.36 -21.52
N GLY A 152 -15.37 13.09 -20.40
CA GLY A 152 -16.17 12.73 -19.22
C GLY A 152 -15.66 11.50 -18.46
N SER A 153 -14.42 11.08 -18.71
CA SER A 153 -13.76 9.97 -18.01
C SER A 153 -13.04 10.44 -16.75
N ARG A 154 -12.70 9.52 -15.86
CA ARG A 154 -11.96 9.82 -14.62
C ARG A 154 -10.56 9.23 -14.65
N ILE A 155 -9.60 9.88 -13.99
CA ILE A 155 -8.18 9.46 -14.00
C ILE A 155 -7.97 8.06 -13.39
N GLU A 156 -8.85 7.65 -12.48
CA GLU A 156 -8.79 6.35 -11.81
C GLU A 156 -8.95 5.18 -12.78
N THR A 157 -9.65 5.37 -13.92
CA THR A 157 -9.79 4.30 -14.93
C THR A 157 -8.47 3.99 -15.64
N PHE A 158 -7.48 4.88 -15.53
CA PHE A 158 -6.16 4.76 -16.13
C PHE A 158 -5.10 4.25 -15.16
N PHE A 159 -5.45 4.05 -13.88
CA PHE A 159 -4.52 3.50 -12.88
C PHE A 159 -4.10 2.06 -13.24
N ASP A 160 -2.92 1.68 -12.78
CA ASP A 160 -2.46 0.29 -12.94
C ASP A 160 -3.33 -0.61 -12.06
N GLN A 161 -3.90 -1.66 -12.63
CA GLN A 161 -4.82 -2.58 -11.95
C GLN A 161 -4.19 -3.97 -11.72
N SER A 162 -3.03 -4.27 -12.30
CA SER A 162 -2.50 -5.64 -12.32
C SER A 162 -0.97 -5.74 -12.29
N GLY A 163 -0.26 -4.63 -12.45
CA GLY A 163 1.19 -4.58 -12.22
C GLY A 163 1.53 -4.45 -10.73
N PRO A 164 2.81 -4.63 -10.35
CA PRO A 164 3.27 -4.50 -8.96
C PRO A 164 2.98 -3.11 -8.37
N VAL A 165 2.94 -2.07 -9.21
CA VAL A 165 2.55 -0.72 -8.79
C VAL A 165 1.04 -0.65 -8.52
N GLY A 166 0.22 -1.30 -9.36
CA GLY A 166 -1.22 -1.39 -9.18
C GLY A 166 -1.64 -2.14 -7.92
N GLU A 167 -1.01 -3.29 -7.66
CA GLU A 167 -1.21 -4.05 -6.42
C GLU A 167 -0.85 -3.21 -5.19
N TRP A 168 0.29 -2.52 -5.21
CA TRP A 168 0.70 -1.63 -4.13
C TRP A 168 -0.30 -0.47 -3.92
N MET A 169 -0.74 0.20 -4.99
CA MET A 169 -1.74 1.27 -4.90
C MET A 169 -3.07 0.77 -4.37
N THR A 170 -3.51 -0.42 -4.79
CA THR A 170 -4.74 -1.06 -4.29
C THR A 170 -4.65 -1.35 -2.80
N GLY A 171 -3.50 -1.86 -2.34
CA GLY A 171 -3.22 -2.07 -0.92
C GLY A 171 -3.30 -0.77 -0.10
N GLN A 172 -2.70 0.32 -0.61
CA GLN A 172 -2.77 1.64 0.03
C GLN A 172 -4.21 2.16 0.11
N GLN A 173 -4.98 2.07 -0.97
CA GLN A 173 -6.38 2.49 -0.98
C GLN A 173 -7.25 1.65 -0.04
N ALA A 174 -7.04 0.33 0.01
CA ALA A 174 -7.76 -0.54 0.93
C ALA A 174 -7.45 -0.19 2.40
N MET A 175 -6.19 0.09 2.72
CA MET A 175 -5.78 0.54 4.06
C MET A 175 -6.39 1.89 4.42
N GLN A 176 -6.41 2.84 3.47
CA GLN A 176 -7.05 4.14 3.69
C GLN A 176 -8.54 3.97 4.00
N LYS A 177 -9.27 3.20 3.17
CA LYS A 177 -10.69 2.92 3.41
C LYS A 177 -10.95 2.26 4.76
N PHE A 178 -10.08 1.35 5.20
CA PHE A 178 -10.17 0.75 6.52
C PHE A 178 -9.96 1.79 7.63
N THR A 179 -8.98 2.67 7.48
CA THR A 179 -8.66 3.73 8.44
C THR A 179 -9.77 4.80 8.53
N ASP A 180 -10.53 4.98 7.44
CA ASP A 180 -11.68 5.89 7.37
C ASP A 180 -12.95 5.32 8.05
N LEU A 181 -12.99 4.01 8.37
CA LEU A 181 -14.11 3.42 9.10
C LEU A 181 -14.21 4.02 10.52
N PRO A 182 -15.39 4.06 11.15
CA PRO A 182 -15.49 4.46 12.55
C PRO A 182 -14.66 3.54 13.46
N LYS A 183 -14.11 4.09 14.54
CA LYS A 183 -13.19 3.36 15.45
C LYS A 183 -13.77 2.05 15.97
N GLU A 184 -15.06 2.03 16.32
CA GLU A 184 -15.77 0.84 16.78
C GLU A 184 -15.74 -0.30 15.75
N PHE A 185 -15.86 0.01 14.45
CA PHE A 185 -15.75 -0.99 13.38
C PHE A 185 -14.31 -1.50 13.24
N GLN A 186 -13.32 -0.60 13.30
CA GLN A 186 -11.91 -1.00 13.23
C GLN A 186 -11.58 -1.97 14.37
N GLU A 187 -11.96 -1.63 15.59
CA GLU A 187 -11.75 -2.45 16.78
C GLU A 187 -12.47 -3.79 16.68
N PHE A 188 -13.73 -3.79 16.24
CA PHE A 188 -14.51 -5.03 16.06
C PHE A 188 -13.84 -5.97 15.06
N VAL A 189 -13.41 -5.46 13.89
CA VAL A 189 -12.80 -6.26 12.83
C VAL A 189 -11.43 -6.80 13.24
N CYS A 190 -10.66 -6.05 14.02
CA CYS A 190 -9.32 -6.46 14.47
C CYS A 190 -9.32 -7.56 15.54
N GLN A 191 -10.45 -7.87 16.17
CA GLN A 191 -10.53 -8.93 17.18
C GLN A 191 -10.68 -10.31 16.53
N PRO A 192 -9.75 -11.26 16.72
CA PRO A 192 -9.82 -12.58 16.09
C PRO A 192 -11.10 -13.37 16.44
N VAL A 193 -11.63 -13.17 17.64
CA VAL A 193 -12.90 -13.78 18.10
C VAL A 193 -14.10 -13.34 17.25
N ASN A 194 -14.01 -12.19 16.56
CA ASN A 194 -15.12 -11.67 15.77
C ASN A 194 -15.18 -12.23 14.34
N ARG A 195 -14.18 -13.03 13.93
CA ARG A 195 -14.12 -13.64 12.60
C ARG A 195 -15.40 -14.39 12.19
N PRO A 196 -16.05 -15.20 13.05
CA PRO A 196 -17.31 -15.87 12.69
C PRO A 196 -18.44 -14.90 12.34
N TYR A 197 -18.52 -13.73 12.99
CA TYR A 197 -19.53 -12.72 12.67
C TYR A 197 -19.27 -12.07 11.31
N LEU A 198 -18.00 -11.80 10.98
CA LEU A 198 -17.62 -11.28 9.67
C LEU A 198 -17.91 -12.30 8.56
N GLU A 199 -17.59 -13.57 8.78
CA GLU A 199 -17.91 -14.65 7.85
C GLU A 199 -19.43 -14.81 7.65
N LEU A 200 -20.22 -14.66 8.72
CA LEU A 200 -21.68 -14.64 8.64
C LEU A 200 -22.18 -13.45 7.82
N ALA A 201 -21.67 -12.25 8.09
CA ALA A 201 -22.03 -11.04 7.34
C ALA A 201 -21.73 -11.19 5.83
N MET A 202 -20.56 -11.74 5.49
CA MET A 202 -20.20 -12.05 4.10
C MET A 202 -21.17 -13.05 3.47
N LYS A 203 -21.53 -14.14 4.18
CA LYS A 203 -22.51 -15.12 3.70
C LYS A 203 -23.86 -14.46 3.44
N LEU A 204 -24.36 -13.65 4.38
CA LEU A 204 -25.63 -12.95 4.23
C LEU A 204 -25.62 -11.98 3.03
N SER A 205 -24.53 -11.23 2.84
CA SER A 205 -24.41 -10.28 1.72
C SER A 205 -24.47 -10.91 0.32
N SER A 206 -24.13 -12.20 0.21
CA SER A 206 -24.14 -12.93 -1.07
C SER A 206 -25.48 -13.65 -1.35
N MET A 207 -26.43 -13.62 -0.41
CA MET A 207 -27.73 -14.25 -0.57
C MET A 207 -28.69 -13.41 -1.41
N SER A 208 -29.63 -14.07 -2.10
CA SER A 208 -30.75 -13.37 -2.76
C SER A 208 -31.70 -12.76 -1.73
N ARG A 209 -32.44 -11.73 -2.16
CA ARG A 209 -33.42 -11.03 -1.30
C ARG A 209 -34.44 -11.98 -0.67
N ASP A 210 -34.92 -12.96 -1.43
CA ASP A 210 -35.93 -13.91 -0.93
C ASP A 210 -35.36 -14.86 0.13
N LYS A 211 -34.10 -15.29 -0.04
CA LYS A 211 -33.40 -16.10 0.98
C LYS A 211 -33.17 -15.30 2.27
N LEU A 212 -32.76 -14.04 2.16
CA LEU A 212 -32.60 -13.16 3.33
C LEU A 212 -33.92 -12.96 4.07
N ARG A 213 -35.03 -12.77 3.35
CA ARG A 213 -36.35 -12.62 3.97
C ARG A 213 -36.77 -13.88 4.73
N SER A 214 -36.59 -15.06 4.14
CA SER A 214 -36.88 -16.33 4.81
C SER A 214 -36.05 -16.56 6.07
N VAL A 215 -34.75 -16.19 6.05
CA VAL A 215 -33.90 -16.25 7.24
C VAL A 215 -34.40 -15.28 8.33
N ALA A 216 -34.81 -14.07 7.96
CA ALA A 216 -35.35 -13.09 8.90
C ALA A 216 -36.69 -13.54 9.53
N GLU A 217 -37.59 -14.11 8.73
CA GLU A 217 -38.85 -14.69 9.20
C GLU A 217 -38.59 -15.83 10.20
N GLY A 218 -37.68 -16.76 9.86
CA GLY A 218 -37.31 -17.84 10.77
C GLY A 218 -36.66 -17.36 12.09
N LEU A 219 -35.91 -16.25 12.09
CA LEU A 219 -35.37 -15.66 13.32
C LEU A 219 -36.45 -14.98 14.18
N LEU A 220 -37.43 -14.33 13.54
CA LEU A 220 -38.59 -13.75 14.23
C LEU A 220 -39.43 -14.83 14.92
N ASP A 221 -39.68 -15.95 14.24
CA ASP A 221 -40.47 -17.06 14.79
C ASP A 221 -39.81 -17.74 16.01
N ILE A 222 -38.47 -17.69 16.13
CA ILE A 222 -37.73 -18.26 17.27
C ILE A 222 -37.63 -17.27 18.45
N THR A 223 -37.88 -15.98 18.20
CA THR A 223 -37.76 -14.92 19.22
C THR A 223 -39.10 -14.45 19.79
N LEU A 224 -40.21 -15.00 19.30
CA LEU A 224 -41.58 -14.82 19.80
C LEU A 224 -42.04 -16.02 20.63
#